data_AF-A0AAU7CS30-F1
#
_entry.id   AF-A0AAU7CS30-F1
#
_cell.length_a   1.000
_cell.length_b   1.000
_cell.length_c   1.000
_cell.angle_alpha   90.00
_cell.angle_beta   90.00
_cell.angle_gamma   90.00
#
_symmetry.space_group_name_H-M   'P 1'
#
loop_
_entity.id
_entity.type
_entity.pdbx_description
1 polymer ?
#
loop_
_entity_poly.entity_id
_entity_poly.type
_entity_poly.pdbx_seq_one_letter_code
_entity_poly.pdbx_strand_id
1 'polypeptide(L)'
;MVEIPSPDEEKDKVDLGWLMSDGPKPNPGKAVPPPPPVASEGSYEIEGSDPLAEHDEPAPIVPPIPTPVPRPRKAQASDRSEARSTAKPGTVDEVWSRWAEWGPDIIRLVATSCVLLVLLYLALTSFWFTTAFLILVGGGGILLLLSYPLFITMERPIRITPEQALNDYYAALSHSVPHIRRMWLLLSSEGRSSRFFHNFNEFNTYWNEKLKSLKPAKAGRFNPLVFSVLDFKSEKSAGLTHLEAKFILQVKERDPSTSPAQTFPVTTRLVKGPDKMWYLEEGTMPEARV
;
A
#
# COMPACT_ATOMS: atom_id res chain seq x y z
N MET A 1 -29.52 30.70 53.35
CA MET A 1 -30.21 30.67 52.04
C MET A 1 -29.13 30.93 51.01
N VAL A 2 -28.67 29.88 50.34
CA VAL A 2 -27.53 29.91 49.41
C VAL A 2 -28.08 29.46 48.07
N GLU A 3 -28.13 30.36 47.09
CA GLU A 3 -28.54 30.07 45.72
C GLU A 3 -27.43 29.28 45.03
N ILE A 4 -27.79 28.12 44.50
CA ILE A 4 -26.95 27.29 43.65
C ILE A 4 -27.32 27.65 42.20
N PRO A 5 -26.38 28.08 41.34
CA PRO A 5 -26.69 28.36 39.95
C PRO A 5 -26.92 27.04 39.20
N SER A 6 -27.98 27.02 38.39
CA SER A 6 -28.30 25.95 37.44
C SER A 6 -27.25 25.91 36.32
N PRO A 7 -26.85 24.73 35.83
CA PRO A 7 -25.98 24.65 34.66
C PRO A 7 -26.81 24.94 33.42
N ASP A 8 -26.54 26.10 32.79
CA ASP A 8 -27.05 26.43 31.48
C ASP A 8 -26.48 25.46 30.43
N GLU A 9 -27.37 25.00 29.55
CA GLU A 9 -27.10 24.18 28.39
C GLU A 9 -26.14 24.90 27.41
N GLU A 10 -24.85 24.59 27.43
CA GLU A 10 -23.98 24.79 26.27
C GLU A 10 -24.34 23.76 25.19
N LYS A 11 -25.39 24.06 24.43
CA LYS A 11 -25.62 23.43 23.12
C LYS A 11 -24.58 23.99 22.15
N ASP A 12 -23.51 23.24 21.96
CA ASP A 12 -22.60 23.36 20.82
C ASP A 12 -23.40 23.37 19.51
N LYS A 13 -23.63 24.57 18.97
CA LYS A 13 -24.14 24.75 17.61
C LYS A 13 -22.99 24.47 16.66
N VAL A 14 -22.86 23.21 16.25
CA VAL A 14 -22.02 22.82 15.12
C VAL A 14 -22.61 23.48 13.87
N ASP A 15 -21.86 24.41 13.30
CA ASP A 15 -22.22 25.15 12.09
C ASP A 15 -22.23 24.22 10.87
N LEU A 16 -23.41 23.74 10.51
CA LEU A 16 -23.67 22.86 9.35
C LEU A 16 -23.83 23.64 8.03
N GLY A 17 -23.47 24.93 7.99
CA GLY A 17 -23.63 25.78 6.80
C GLY A 17 -22.85 25.30 5.56
N TRP A 18 -21.82 24.46 5.75
CA TRP A 18 -21.04 23.89 4.64
C TRP A 18 -21.72 22.70 3.96
N LEU A 19 -22.74 22.07 4.57
CA LEU A 19 -23.38 20.85 4.05
C LEU A 19 -24.52 21.14 3.05
N MET A 20 -24.96 22.40 2.90
CA MET A 20 -26.14 22.76 2.09
C MET A 20 -25.89 23.78 0.98
N SER A 21 -24.64 24.07 0.63
CA SER A 21 -24.35 24.94 -0.53
C SER A 21 -24.24 24.14 -1.83
N ASP A 22 -25.38 23.73 -2.39
CA ASP A 22 -25.49 23.38 -3.81
C ASP A 22 -25.66 24.68 -4.63
N GLY A 23 -24.54 25.32 -4.93
CA GLY A 23 -24.45 26.47 -5.84
C GLY A 23 -23.76 26.08 -7.16
N PRO A 24 -24.15 26.66 -8.31
CA PRO A 24 -23.64 26.26 -9.62
C PRO A 24 -22.16 26.62 -9.79
N LYS A 25 -21.36 25.64 -10.24
CA LYS A 25 -19.93 25.79 -10.59
C LYS A 25 -19.72 26.88 -11.66
N PRO A 26 -18.91 27.92 -11.41
CA PRO A 26 -18.43 28.79 -12.48
C PRO A 26 -17.31 28.10 -13.29
N ASN A 27 -17.42 28.23 -14.61
CA ASN A 27 -16.52 27.68 -15.63
C ASN A 27 -15.07 28.24 -15.51
N PRO A 28 -14.05 27.48 -15.96
CA PRO A 28 -12.65 27.88 -15.88
C PRO A 28 -12.32 28.85 -17.02
N GLY A 29 -12.11 30.13 -16.69
CA GLY A 29 -11.70 31.15 -17.64
C GLY A 29 -10.61 32.05 -17.07
N LYS A 30 -9.40 31.96 -17.66
CA LYS A 30 -8.25 32.89 -17.58
C LYS A 30 -7.74 33.27 -16.17
N ALA A 31 -6.72 32.54 -15.71
CA ALA A 31 -5.82 33.02 -14.67
C ALA A 31 -4.87 34.10 -15.23
N VAL A 32 -4.93 35.30 -14.66
CA VAL A 32 -3.97 36.40 -14.85
C VAL A 32 -2.81 36.19 -13.85
N PRO A 33 -1.53 36.29 -14.26
CA PRO A 33 -0.42 36.15 -13.32
C PRO A 33 -0.26 37.41 -12.45
N PRO A 34 0.14 37.27 -11.16
CA PRO A 34 0.36 38.40 -10.27
C PRO A 34 1.66 39.16 -10.59
N PRO A 35 1.72 40.49 -10.34
CA PRO A 35 2.91 41.31 -10.57
C PRO A 35 4.01 41.04 -9.53
N PRO A 36 5.30 41.31 -9.86
CA PRO A 36 6.42 41.08 -8.95
C PRO A 36 6.45 42.09 -7.79
N PRO A 37 6.97 41.71 -6.61
CA PRO A 37 7.06 42.59 -5.45
C PRO A 37 8.10 43.70 -5.66
N VAL A 38 7.66 44.92 -5.37
CA VAL A 38 8.45 46.15 -5.31
C VAL A 38 9.45 46.06 -4.16
N ALA A 39 10.74 46.28 -4.47
CA ALA A 39 11.80 46.42 -3.48
C ALA A 39 11.59 47.73 -2.70
N SER A 40 11.43 47.62 -1.38
CA SER A 40 11.36 48.77 -0.49
C SER A 40 12.77 49.20 -0.12
N GLU A 41 13.10 50.44 -0.48
CA GLU A 41 14.28 51.17 -0.03
C GLU A 41 14.25 51.35 1.49
N GLY A 42 15.37 51.04 2.15
CA GLY A 42 15.57 51.17 3.58
C GLY A 42 17.07 51.19 3.88
N SER A 43 17.62 52.40 3.87
CA SER A 43 19.01 52.82 4.08
C SER A 43 19.65 52.32 5.38
N TYR A 44 20.94 51.98 5.35
CA TYR A 44 21.94 52.40 6.37
C TYR A 44 23.35 52.50 5.75
N GLU A 45 23.90 53.71 5.89
CA GLU A 45 25.29 54.20 6.03
C GLU A 45 26.53 53.50 5.42
N ILE A 46 27.35 54.35 4.78
CA ILE A 46 28.68 54.11 4.20
C ILE A 46 29.72 54.82 5.06
N GLU A 47 30.81 54.13 5.40
CA GLU A 47 32.10 54.68 5.85
C GLU A 47 33.16 53.67 5.34
N GLY A 48 34.19 53.97 4.56
CA GLY A 48 34.79 55.18 4.04
C GLY A 48 36.28 54.88 3.87
N SER A 49 36.81 54.81 2.63
CA SER A 49 38.23 55.08 2.30
C SER A 49 38.53 54.81 0.82
N ASP A 50 38.82 55.92 0.13
CA ASP A 50 39.38 56.17 -1.21
C ASP A 50 40.85 55.64 -1.39
N PRO A 51 41.56 55.88 -2.52
CA PRO A 51 41.45 55.28 -3.86
C PRO A 51 42.84 54.76 -4.35
N LEU A 52 42.96 54.25 -5.59
CA LEU A 52 44.08 54.49 -6.55
C LEU A 52 44.37 53.31 -7.51
N ALA A 53 44.67 53.75 -8.74
CA ALA A 53 45.53 53.14 -9.76
C ALA A 53 44.84 52.39 -10.91
N GLU A 54 44.73 53.12 -12.03
CA GLU A 54 44.68 52.64 -13.41
C GLU A 54 45.77 51.58 -13.70
N HIS A 55 45.45 50.55 -14.47
CA HIS A 55 46.41 49.93 -15.39
C HIS A 55 45.74 49.25 -16.58
N ASP A 56 46.31 49.55 -17.75
CA ASP A 56 46.02 49.09 -19.11
C ASP A 56 46.05 47.56 -19.31
N GLU A 57 45.34 47.13 -20.37
CA GLU A 57 45.42 45.93 -21.25
C GLU A 57 46.57 44.88 -21.06
N PRO A 58 46.47 43.62 -21.60
CA PRO A 58 45.65 43.16 -22.73
C PRO A 58 44.95 41.78 -22.59
N ALA A 59 44.09 41.47 -23.56
CA ALA A 59 43.33 40.22 -23.68
C ALA A 59 44.22 38.94 -23.74
N PRO A 60 43.88 37.87 -22.99
CA PRO A 60 44.59 36.60 -23.09
C PRO A 60 44.09 35.73 -24.26
N ILE A 61 45.10 35.16 -24.93
CA ILE A 61 45.11 34.30 -26.11
C ILE A 61 44.23 33.04 -25.92
N VAL A 62 43.33 32.79 -26.88
CA VAL A 62 42.50 31.57 -26.96
C VAL A 62 43.37 30.39 -27.44
N PRO A 63 43.46 29.27 -26.68
CA PRO A 63 44.15 28.07 -27.15
C PRO A 63 43.34 27.30 -28.20
N PRO A 64 44.00 26.61 -29.17
CA PRO A 64 43.32 25.93 -30.26
C PRO A 64 42.50 24.71 -29.79
N ILE A 65 41.29 24.60 -30.34
CA ILE A 65 40.32 23.52 -30.12
C ILE A 65 40.88 22.18 -30.60
N PRO A 66 40.91 21.12 -29.79
CA PRO A 66 41.27 19.77 -30.24
C PRO A 66 40.20 19.20 -31.18
N THR A 67 40.63 18.76 -32.37
CA THR A 67 39.81 17.97 -33.31
C THR A 67 39.28 16.69 -32.67
N PRO A 68 37.98 16.36 -32.82
CA PRO A 68 37.41 15.15 -32.24
C PRO A 68 37.85 13.88 -32.99
N VAL A 69 38.36 12.92 -32.23
CA VAL A 69 38.70 11.56 -32.67
C VAL A 69 37.44 10.82 -33.13
N PRO A 70 37.45 10.06 -34.25
CA PRO A 70 36.30 9.27 -34.67
C PRO A 70 36.01 8.16 -33.67
N ARG A 71 34.84 8.21 -33.02
CA ARG A 71 34.38 7.17 -32.09
C ARG A 71 33.95 5.93 -32.90
N PRO A 72 34.46 4.71 -32.59
CA PRO A 72 34.04 3.50 -33.28
C PRO A 72 32.57 3.19 -33.00
N ARG A 73 31.81 2.97 -34.07
CA ARG A 73 30.39 2.59 -34.07
C ARG A 73 30.26 1.23 -33.38
N LYS A 74 29.83 1.22 -32.12
CA LYS A 74 29.51 -0.02 -31.41
C LYS A 74 28.28 -0.65 -32.08
N ALA A 75 28.44 -1.91 -32.49
CA ALA A 75 27.44 -2.68 -33.20
C ALA A 75 26.10 -2.67 -32.45
N GLN A 76 25.06 -2.31 -33.19
CA GLN A 76 23.67 -2.35 -32.81
C GLN A 76 23.34 -3.80 -32.46
N ALA A 77 23.20 -4.09 -31.16
CA ALA A 77 22.73 -5.38 -30.69
C ALA A 77 21.35 -5.63 -31.31
N SER A 78 21.24 -6.76 -31.99
CA SER A 78 20.01 -7.25 -32.59
C SER A 78 18.87 -7.17 -31.58
N ASP A 79 17.90 -6.34 -31.93
CA ASP A 79 16.62 -6.13 -31.28
C ASP A 79 15.87 -7.48 -31.28
N ARG A 80 16.16 -8.32 -30.29
CA ARG A 80 15.35 -9.49 -29.99
C ARG A 80 14.10 -8.94 -29.31
N SER A 81 13.15 -8.55 -30.15
CA SER A 81 11.79 -8.20 -29.77
C SER A 81 11.22 -9.37 -28.95
N GLU A 82 11.31 -9.26 -27.63
CA GLU A 82 10.54 -10.11 -26.72
C GLU A 82 9.08 -9.86 -27.07
N ALA A 83 8.42 -10.96 -27.46
CA ALA A 83 7.04 -10.98 -27.87
C ALA A 83 6.18 -10.22 -26.86
N ARG A 84 5.79 -9.00 -27.23
CA ARG A 84 4.74 -8.22 -26.59
C ARG A 84 3.50 -9.10 -26.58
N SER A 85 3.26 -9.81 -25.48
CA SER A 85 2.16 -10.75 -25.43
C SER A 85 0.88 -9.98 -25.70
N THR A 86 0.22 -10.32 -26.79
CA THR A 86 -1.08 -9.80 -27.22
C THR A 86 -2.23 -10.36 -26.37
N ALA A 87 -1.95 -10.71 -25.12
CA ALA A 87 -2.97 -11.10 -24.15
C ALA A 87 -3.92 -9.91 -23.98
N LYS A 88 -5.22 -10.18 -24.08
CA LYS A 88 -6.25 -9.17 -23.87
C LYS A 88 -6.08 -8.58 -22.46
N PRO A 89 -6.35 -7.28 -22.28
CA PRO A 89 -6.23 -6.66 -20.97
C PRO A 89 -7.22 -7.30 -19.99
N GLY A 90 -6.71 -7.79 -18.85
CA GLY A 90 -7.55 -8.34 -17.80
C GLY A 90 -8.51 -7.28 -17.25
N THR A 91 -9.77 -7.67 -17.02
CA THR A 91 -10.78 -6.79 -16.42
C THR A 91 -10.76 -6.92 -14.90
N VAL A 92 -11.05 -5.84 -14.18
CA VAL A 92 -11.27 -5.90 -12.73
C VAL A 92 -12.77 -6.00 -12.50
N ASP A 93 -13.27 -7.22 -12.35
CA ASP A 93 -14.71 -7.47 -12.22
C ASP A 93 -15.22 -7.14 -10.80
N GLU A 94 -14.37 -7.27 -9.79
CA GLU A 94 -14.73 -7.01 -8.40
C GLU A 94 -13.76 -6.00 -7.79
N VAL A 95 -14.27 -4.79 -7.59
CA VAL A 95 -13.55 -3.71 -6.90
C VAL A 95 -13.40 -4.07 -5.42
N TRP A 96 -12.19 -3.90 -4.89
CA TRP A 96 -11.97 -4.08 -3.47
C TRP A 96 -12.91 -3.18 -2.65
N SER A 97 -13.65 -3.79 -1.73
CA SER A 97 -14.47 -3.07 -0.77
C SER A 97 -14.24 -3.59 0.64
N ARG A 98 -14.36 -2.71 1.63
CA ARG A 98 -14.27 -3.09 3.05
C ARG A 98 -15.29 -4.17 3.42
N TRP A 99 -16.48 -4.13 2.80
CA TRP A 99 -17.51 -5.13 3.05
C TRP A 99 -17.15 -6.50 2.48
N ALA A 100 -16.54 -6.55 1.29
CA ALA A 100 -16.04 -7.81 0.74
C ALA A 100 -14.97 -8.42 1.66
N GLU A 101 -14.12 -7.61 2.28
CA GLU A 101 -13.10 -8.07 3.23
C GLU A 101 -13.71 -8.48 4.59
N TRP A 102 -14.57 -7.67 5.19
CA TRP A 102 -15.04 -7.87 6.57
C TRP A 102 -16.35 -8.62 6.71
N GLY A 103 -17.20 -8.63 5.68
CA GLY A 103 -18.58 -9.11 5.77
C GLY A 103 -18.69 -10.50 6.41
N PRO A 104 -17.98 -11.52 5.89
CA PRO A 104 -17.98 -12.85 6.50
C PRO A 104 -17.45 -12.90 7.94
N ASP A 105 -16.45 -12.09 8.28
CA ASP A 105 -15.88 -12.08 9.64
C ASP A 105 -16.82 -11.38 10.63
N ILE A 106 -17.51 -10.31 10.20
CA ILE A 106 -18.59 -9.67 10.96
C ILE A 106 -19.73 -10.66 11.18
N ILE A 107 -20.18 -11.38 10.14
CA ILE A 107 -21.24 -12.38 10.26
C ILE A 107 -20.86 -13.46 11.28
N ARG A 108 -19.63 -13.98 11.21
CA ARG A 108 -19.11 -14.97 12.18
C ARG A 108 -19.07 -14.41 13.59
N LEU A 109 -18.62 -13.17 13.78
CA LEU A 109 -18.53 -12.52 15.09
C LEU A 109 -19.92 -12.32 15.70
N VAL A 110 -20.88 -11.85 14.92
CA VAL A 110 -22.28 -11.68 15.35
C VAL A 110 -22.90 -13.03 15.70
N ALA A 111 -22.80 -14.02 14.81
CA ALA A 111 -23.35 -15.36 15.05
C ALA A 111 -22.75 -16.00 16.31
N THR A 112 -21.42 -15.92 16.49
CA THR A 112 -20.73 -16.47 17.66
C THR A 112 -21.15 -15.72 18.93
N SER A 113 -21.25 -14.39 18.88
CA SER A 113 -21.74 -13.57 19.99
C SER A 113 -23.16 -13.97 20.40
N CYS A 114 -24.06 -14.15 19.44
CA CYS A 114 -25.44 -14.60 19.71
C CYS A 114 -25.46 -15.97 20.40
N VAL A 115 -24.70 -16.94 19.91
CA VAL A 115 -24.61 -18.28 20.53
C VAL A 115 -24.07 -18.19 21.95
N LEU A 116 -23.00 -17.43 22.17
CA LEU A 116 -22.41 -17.25 23.51
C LEU A 116 -23.39 -16.57 24.47
N LEU A 117 -24.13 -15.56 24.02
CA LEU A 117 -25.15 -14.89 24.83
C LEU A 117 -26.29 -15.83 25.23
N VAL A 118 -26.76 -16.67 24.32
CA VAL A 118 -27.79 -17.68 24.61
C VAL A 118 -27.27 -18.70 25.63
N LEU A 119 -26.05 -19.22 25.44
CA LEU A 119 -25.44 -20.17 26.38
C LEU A 119 -25.22 -19.54 27.76
N LEU A 120 -24.76 -18.30 27.80
CA LEU A 120 -24.55 -17.55 29.04
C LEU A 120 -25.89 -17.31 29.76
N TYR A 121 -26.92 -16.91 29.02
CA TYR A 121 -28.27 -16.73 29.56
C TYR A 121 -28.79 -18.02 30.20
N LEU A 122 -28.75 -19.15 29.49
CA LEU A 122 -29.21 -20.44 29.99
C LEU A 122 -28.42 -20.90 31.23
N ALA A 123 -27.11 -20.68 31.26
CA ALA A 123 -26.28 -21.00 32.41
C ALA A 123 -26.64 -20.15 33.63
N LEU A 124 -26.88 -18.85 33.44
CA LEU A 124 -27.26 -17.93 34.51
C LEU A 124 -28.67 -18.23 35.05
N THR A 125 -29.65 -18.48 34.19
CA THR A 125 -31.01 -18.85 34.62
C THR A 125 -31.05 -20.19 35.37
N SER A 126 -30.11 -21.08 35.09
CA SER A 126 -29.95 -22.37 35.77
C SER A 126 -29.05 -22.29 37.01
N PHE A 127 -28.60 -21.09 37.39
CA PHE A 127 -27.67 -20.83 38.51
C PHE A 127 -26.31 -21.55 38.40
N TRP A 128 -25.87 -21.89 37.17
CA TRP A 128 -24.57 -22.53 36.92
C TRP A 128 -23.47 -21.48 36.80
N PHE A 129 -23.16 -20.78 37.90
CA PHE A 129 -22.24 -19.64 37.89
C PHE A 129 -20.82 -19.99 37.42
N THR A 130 -20.30 -21.16 37.77
CA THR A 130 -18.99 -21.62 37.30
C THR A 130 -18.98 -21.79 35.77
N THR A 131 -20.01 -22.42 35.21
CA THR A 131 -20.16 -22.59 33.76
C THR A 131 -20.32 -21.24 33.07
N ALA A 132 -21.15 -20.34 33.62
CA ALA A 132 -21.34 -18.99 33.10
C ALA A 132 -20.00 -18.21 33.06
N PHE A 133 -19.19 -18.31 34.11
CA PHE A 133 -17.86 -17.70 34.16
C PHE A 133 -16.92 -18.27 33.09
N LEU A 134 -16.90 -19.60 32.90
CA LEU A 134 -16.09 -20.24 31.86
C LEU A 134 -16.55 -19.84 30.44
N ILE A 135 -17.87 -19.73 30.21
CA ILE A 135 -18.42 -19.22 28.94
C ILE A 135 -17.99 -17.77 28.71
N LEU A 136 -18.02 -16.93 29.74
CA LEU A 136 -17.61 -15.53 29.63
C LEU A 136 -16.12 -15.41 29.27
N VAL A 137 -15.24 -16.09 30.00
CA VAL A 137 -13.79 -16.02 29.78
C VAL A 137 -13.39 -16.69 28.46
N GLY A 138 -13.83 -17.93 28.24
CA GLY A 138 -13.52 -18.69 27.03
C GLY A 138 -14.16 -18.08 25.79
N GLY A 139 -15.44 -17.71 25.88
CA GLY A 139 -16.17 -17.02 24.81
C GLY A 139 -15.58 -15.64 24.49
N GLY A 140 -15.21 -14.86 25.52
CA GLY A 140 -14.50 -13.59 25.34
C GLY A 140 -13.16 -13.76 24.62
N GLY A 141 -12.40 -14.80 24.98
CA GLY A 141 -11.17 -15.16 24.28
C GLY A 141 -11.40 -15.52 22.81
N ILE A 142 -12.44 -16.31 22.50
CA ILE A 142 -12.82 -16.66 21.13
C ILE A 142 -13.23 -15.42 20.34
N LEU A 143 -14.06 -14.54 20.91
CA LEU A 143 -14.47 -13.29 20.25
C LEU A 143 -13.28 -12.37 19.98
N LEU A 144 -12.34 -12.28 20.93
CA LEU A 144 -11.11 -11.50 20.74
C LEU A 144 -10.28 -12.06 19.59
N LEU A 145 -10.11 -13.38 19.51
CA LEU A 145 -9.43 -14.03 18.39
C LEU A 145 -10.14 -13.81 17.05
N LEU A 146 -11.47 -13.89 17.02
CA LEU A 146 -12.27 -13.62 15.81
C LEU A 146 -12.24 -12.15 15.39
N SER A 147 -12.04 -11.23 16.33
CA SER A 147 -11.93 -9.80 16.04
C SER A 147 -10.56 -9.38 15.50
N TYR A 148 -9.52 -10.20 15.71
CA TYR A 148 -8.14 -9.88 15.31
C TYR A 148 -7.99 -9.47 13.84
N PRO A 149 -8.59 -10.20 12.86
CA PRO A 149 -8.55 -9.80 11.46
C PRO A 149 -9.18 -8.43 11.18
N LEU A 150 -10.20 -8.01 11.94
CA LEU A 150 -10.83 -6.69 11.76
C LEU A 150 -9.88 -5.57 12.19
N PHE A 151 -9.19 -5.73 13.32
CA PHE A 151 -8.29 -4.70 13.84
C PHE A 151 -7.12 -4.41 12.90
N ILE A 152 -6.49 -5.46 12.37
CA ILE A 152 -5.33 -5.34 11.48
C ILE A 152 -5.69 -4.92 10.05
N THR A 153 -6.97 -4.98 9.67
CA THR A 153 -7.45 -4.56 8.34
C THR A 153 -8.09 -3.17 8.33
N MET A 154 -8.15 -2.47 9.47
CA MET A 154 -8.66 -1.09 9.54
C MET A 154 -7.80 -0.09 8.76
N GLU A 155 -6.54 -0.40 8.49
CA GLU A 155 -5.69 0.39 7.62
C GLU A 155 -6.19 0.29 6.17
N ARG A 156 -6.74 1.40 5.64
CA ARG A 156 -7.17 1.46 4.25
C ARG A 156 -5.95 1.23 3.35
N PRO A 157 -5.95 0.25 2.45
CA PRO A 157 -4.89 0.12 1.47
C PRO A 157 -4.92 1.34 0.55
N ILE A 158 -3.88 2.16 0.62
CA ILE A 158 -3.69 3.29 -0.28
C ILE A 158 -2.88 2.76 -1.45
N ARG A 159 -3.51 2.23 -2.50
CA ARG A 159 -2.79 1.59 -3.63
C ARG A 159 -2.73 2.48 -4.87
N ILE A 160 -2.36 3.74 -4.64
CA ILE A 160 -2.33 4.76 -5.70
C ILE A 160 -1.14 4.51 -6.64
N THR A 161 -0.01 4.03 -6.11
CA THR A 161 1.18 3.69 -6.89
C THR A 161 1.29 2.16 -7.08
N PRO A 162 1.85 1.71 -8.22
CA PRO A 162 2.03 0.28 -8.48
C PRO A 162 2.97 -0.39 -7.47
N GLU A 163 4.01 0.32 -7.03
CA GLU A 163 4.92 -0.16 -5.98
C GLU A 163 4.18 -0.40 -4.65
N GLN A 164 3.32 0.54 -4.25
CA GLN A 164 2.55 0.42 -3.02
C GLN A 164 1.54 -0.73 -3.11
N ALA A 165 0.98 -1.01 -4.29
CA ALA A 165 0.12 -2.18 -4.49
C ALA A 165 0.87 -3.52 -4.30
N LEU A 166 2.11 -3.62 -4.80
CA LEU A 166 2.95 -4.80 -4.58
C LEU A 166 3.36 -4.93 -3.11
N ASN A 167 3.78 -3.83 -2.49
CA ASN A 167 4.11 -3.81 -1.07
C ASN A 167 2.92 -4.25 -0.22
N ASP A 168 1.72 -3.74 -0.47
CA ASP A 168 0.50 -4.17 0.21
C ASP A 168 0.17 -5.65 0.00
N TYR A 169 0.38 -6.17 -1.22
CA TYR A 169 0.15 -7.57 -1.56
C TYR A 169 1.08 -8.51 -0.80
N TYR A 170 2.39 -8.23 -0.79
CA TYR A 170 3.36 -9.09 -0.11
C TYR A 170 3.45 -8.84 1.40
N ALA A 171 3.15 -7.62 1.87
CA ALA A 171 3.06 -7.31 3.30
C ALA A 171 1.96 -8.13 3.98
N ALA A 172 0.86 -8.44 3.27
CA ALA A 172 -0.19 -9.32 3.76
C ALA A 172 0.32 -10.71 4.19
N LEU A 173 1.41 -11.20 3.61
CA LEU A 173 2.06 -12.47 3.99
C LEU A 173 2.98 -12.35 5.20
N SER A 174 3.35 -11.13 5.58
CA SER A 174 4.36 -10.87 6.62
C SER A 174 3.84 -10.92 8.05
N HIS A 175 2.53 -11.15 8.21
CA HIS A 175 1.88 -11.29 9.50
C HIS A 175 2.03 -12.71 10.05
N SER A 176 1.95 -12.85 11.38
CA SER A 176 1.94 -14.16 12.05
C SER A 176 0.81 -15.06 11.56
N VAL A 177 -0.33 -14.45 11.19
CA VAL A 177 -1.43 -15.08 10.46
C VAL A 177 -1.54 -14.37 9.10
N PRO A 178 -1.16 -15.02 7.99
CA PRO A 178 -1.17 -14.40 6.65
C PRO A 178 -2.56 -13.97 6.20
N HIS A 179 -2.66 -12.78 5.62
CA HIS A 179 -3.90 -12.20 5.09
C HIS A 179 -4.20 -12.64 3.66
N ILE A 180 -4.34 -13.95 3.46
CA ILE A 180 -4.52 -14.52 2.12
C ILE A 180 -5.81 -14.02 1.46
N ARG A 181 -6.84 -13.70 2.25
CA ARG A 181 -8.06 -13.08 1.74
C ARG A 181 -7.84 -11.68 1.19
N ARG A 182 -7.05 -10.85 1.86
CA ARG A 182 -6.68 -9.53 1.36
C ARG A 182 -5.94 -9.66 0.04
N MET A 183 -4.94 -10.55 -0.02
CA MET A 183 -4.20 -10.85 -1.25
C MET A 183 -5.13 -11.22 -2.41
N TRP A 184 -6.07 -12.14 -2.18
CA TRP A 184 -7.04 -12.56 -3.20
C TRP A 184 -7.83 -11.39 -3.78
N LEU A 185 -8.24 -10.45 -2.93
CA LEU A 185 -8.97 -9.26 -3.36
C LEU A 185 -8.11 -8.26 -4.12
N LEU A 186 -6.77 -8.36 -4.04
CA LEU A 186 -5.85 -7.47 -4.76
C LEU A 186 -5.48 -8.01 -6.15
N LEU A 187 -6.01 -9.19 -6.48
CA LEU A 187 -5.85 -9.80 -7.79
C LEU A 187 -6.95 -9.30 -8.71
N SER A 188 -6.57 -9.03 -9.96
CA SER A 188 -7.48 -8.86 -11.09
C SER A 188 -8.23 -10.17 -11.38
N SER A 189 -9.24 -10.15 -12.25
CA SER A 189 -9.97 -11.37 -12.64
C SER A 189 -9.02 -12.44 -13.17
N GLU A 190 -8.07 -12.06 -14.02
CA GLU A 190 -7.04 -12.95 -14.56
C GLU A 190 -6.14 -13.50 -13.45
N GLY A 191 -5.71 -12.66 -12.51
CA GLY A 191 -4.85 -13.07 -11.39
C GLY A 191 -5.52 -14.04 -10.41
N ARG A 192 -6.86 -14.06 -10.34
CA ARG A 192 -7.63 -15.02 -9.52
C ARG A 192 -7.72 -16.41 -10.16
N SER A 193 -7.34 -16.56 -11.42
CA SER A 193 -7.27 -17.83 -12.12
C SER A 193 -5.84 -18.15 -12.51
N SER A 194 -5.28 -19.21 -11.93
CA SER A 194 -3.96 -19.71 -12.28
C SER A 194 -4.04 -21.22 -12.52
N ARG A 195 -2.95 -21.80 -13.02
CA ARG A 195 -2.80 -23.26 -13.10
C ARG A 195 -2.86 -23.97 -11.74
N PHE A 196 -2.72 -23.23 -10.63
CA PHE A 196 -2.70 -23.78 -9.27
C PHE A 196 -4.00 -23.53 -8.48
N PHE A 197 -4.83 -22.59 -8.91
CA PHE A 197 -6.04 -22.22 -8.18
C PHE A 197 -7.04 -21.53 -9.11
N HIS A 198 -8.32 -21.80 -8.89
CA HIS A 198 -9.45 -21.15 -9.56
C HIS A 198 -10.45 -20.52 -8.60
N ASN A 199 -10.29 -20.78 -7.30
CA ASN A 199 -11.14 -20.22 -6.25
C ASN A 199 -10.31 -19.85 -5.02
N PHE A 200 -10.94 -19.11 -4.09
CA PHE A 200 -10.28 -18.64 -2.88
C PHE A 200 -9.76 -19.78 -1.98
N ASN A 201 -10.46 -20.91 -1.91
CA ASN A 201 -10.03 -22.03 -1.06
C ASN A 201 -8.74 -22.67 -1.59
N GLU A 202 -8.64 -22.88 -2.90
CA GLU A 202 -7.42 -23.36 -3.54
C GLU A 202 -6.27 -22.36 -3.41
N PHE A 203 -6.56 -21.06 -3.59
CA PHE A 203 -5.59 -19.99 -3.37
C PHE A 203 -5.05 -19.97 -1.93
N ASN A 204 -5.95 -20.13 -0.96
CA ASN A 204 -5.62 -20.24 0.46
C ASN A 204 -4.72 -21.45 0.72
N THR A 205 -5.07 -22.62 0.19
CA THR A 205 -4.25 -23.84 0.31
C THR A 205 -2.88 -23.65 -0.33
N TYR A 206 -2.82 -23.13 -1.55
CA TYR A 206 -1.58 -22.85 -2.28
C TYR A 206 -0.62 -21.98 -1.47
N TRP A 207 -1.07 -20.82 -0.97
CA TRP A 207 -0.21 -19.92 -0.21
C TRP A 207 0.21 -20.50 1.13
N ASN A 208 -0.67 -21.23 1.82
CA ASN A 208 -0.30 -21.92 3.06
C ASN A 208 0.77 -22.99 2.84
N GLU A 209 0.69 -23.75 1.75
CA GLU A 209 1.71 -24.73 1.37
C GLU A 209 3.02 -24.06 0.96
N LYS A 210 2.95 -22.99 0.17
CA LYS A 210 4.13 -22.21 -0.21
C LYS A 210 4.83 -21.60 1.00
N LEU A 211 4.10 -20.97 1.91
CA LEU A 211 4.68 -20.44 3.14
C LEU A 211 5.33 -21.52 4.01
N LYS A 212 4.72 -22.71 4.10
CA LYS A 212 5.35 -23.86 4.77
C LYS A 212 6.64 -24.29 4.09
N SER A 213 6.69 -24.29 2.75
CA SER A 213 7.89 -24.66 1.99
C SER A 213 9.01 -23.63 2.09
N LEU A 214 8.68 -22.35 2.29
CA LEU A 214 9.64 -21.26 2.43
C LEU A 214 10.20 -21.15 3.86
N LYS A 215 9.46 -21.64 4.87
CA LYS A 215 9.96 -21.68 6.25
C LYS A 215 11.01 -22.79 6.39
N PRO A 216 12.21 -22.48 6.90
CA PRO A 216 13.20 -23.51 7.17
C PRO A 216 12.70 -24.42 8.31
N ALA A 217 13.16 -25.68 8.32
CA ALA A 217 12.76 -26.68 9.31
C ALA A 217 13.03 -26.26 10.78
N LYS A 218 13.88 -25.26 11.00
CA LYS A 218 14.23 -24.71 12.32
C LYS A 218 13.42 -23.46 12.71
N ALA A 219 12.64 -22.87 11.80
CA ALA A 219 11.83 -21.70 12.11
C ALA A 219 10.61 -22.12 12.96
N GLY A 220 10.47 -21.52 14.14
CA GLY A 220 9.32 -21.75 15.01
C GLY A 220 7.99 -21.40 14.33
N ARG A 221 6.90 -22.06 14.74
CA ARG A 221 5.54 -21.84 14.19
C ARG A 221 5.13 -20.35 14.20
N PHE A 222 5.62 -19.60 15.18
CA PHE A 222 5.29 -18.19 15.41
C PHE A 222 6.30 -17.19 14.84
N ASN A 223 7.35 -17.62 14.13
CA ASN A 223 8.24 -16.70 13.44
C ASN A 223 7.69 -16.43 12.03
N PRO A 224 7.16 -15.22 11.75
CA PRO A 224 6.67 -14.88 10.41
C PRO A 224 7.85 -14.65 9.45
N LEU A 225 7.62 -14.96 8.19
CA LEU A 225 8.49 -14.52 7.10
C LEU A 225 8.17 -13.07 6.81
N VAL A 226 9.18 -12.24 6.55
CA VAL A 226 9.02 -10.86 6.12
C VAL A 226 9.30 -10.81 4.63
N PHE A 227 8.32 -10.31 3.89
CA PHE A 227 8.41 -10.09 2.45
C PHE A 227 8.68 -8.61 2.21
N SER A 228 9.65 -8.30 1.34
CA SER A 228 9.99 -6.92 0.99
C SER A 228 10.22 -6.81 -0.50
N VAL A 229 9.64 -5.80 -1.13
CA VAL A 229 9.84 -5.48 -2.55
C VAL A 229 11.05 -4.56 -2.64
N LEU A 230 12.06 -4.96 -3.40
CA LEU A 230 13.29 -4.22 -3.65
C LEU A 230 13.46 -3.95 -5.15
N ASP A 231 14.28 -2.96 -5.51
CA ASP A 231 14.65 -2.63 -6.89
C ASP A 231 13.46 -2.51 -7.86
N PHE A 232 12.38 -1.87 -7.40
CA PHE A 232 11.18 -1.68 -8.20
C PHE A 232 11.46 -0.80 -9.43
N LYS A 233 11.17 -1.35 -10.61
CA LYS A 233 11.26 -0.68 -11.91
C LYS A 233 9.94 -0.88 -12.64
N SER A 234 9.36 0.22 -13.11
CA SER A 234 8.14 0.18 -13.93
C SER A 234 8.24 1.15 -15.09
N GLU A 235 7.54 0.83 -16.17
CA GLU A 235 7.29 1.80 -17.23
C GLU A 235 6.44 2.96 -16.68
N LYS A 236 6.65 4.19 -17.17
CA LYS A 236 5.95 5.37 -16.65
C LYS A 236 4.44 5.17 -16.71
N SER A 237 3.79 5.16 -15.55
CA SER A 237 2.35 4.89 -15.35
C SER A 237 1.40 6.00 -15.80
N ALA A 238 1.89 7.03 -16.49
CA ALA A 238 1.11 8.22 -16.84
C ALA A 238 0.03 7.87 -17.88
N GLY A 239 -1.20 7.64 -17.40
CA GLY A 239 -2.38 7.39 -18.24
C GLY A 239 -2.58 5.94 -18.70
N LEU A 240 -1.68 5.03 -18.33
CA LEU A 240 -1.79 3.62 -18.70
C LEU A 240 -2.72 2.86 -17.75
N THR A 241 -3.57 2.00 -18.31
CA THR A 241 -4.41 1.05 -17.56
C THR A 241 -3.70 -0.26 -17.26
N HIS A 242 -2.59 -0.54 -17.96
CA HIS A 242 -1.75 -1.71 -17.76
C HIS A 242 -0.30 -1.27 -17.58
N LEU A 243 0.41 -1.97 -16.71
CA LEU A 243 1.80 -1.67 -16.41
C LEU A 243 2.56 -2.96 -16.14
N GLU A 244 3.74 -3.10 -16.73
CA GLU A 244 4.68 -4.15 -16.38
C GLU A 244 5.65 -3.61 -15.32
N ALA A 245 5.80 -4.35 -14.23
CA ALA A 245 6.70 -4.04 -13.14
C ALA A 245 7.74 -5.16 -12.95
N LYS A 246 9.00 -4.76 -12.79
CA LYS A 246 10.14 -5.63 -12.49
C LYS A 246 10.67 -5.27 -11.11
N PHE A 247 10.83 -6.26 -10.24
CA PHE A 247 11.31 -6.03 -8.87
C PHE A 247 11.99 -7.30 -8.33
N ILE A 248 12.65 -7.18 -7.19
CA ILE A 248 13.21 -8.29 -6.44
C ILE A 248 12.38 -8.49 -5.19
N LEU A 249 11.73 -9.65 -5.07
CA LEU A 249 11.05 -10.06 -3.85
C LEU A 249 12.07 -10.67 -2.90
N GLN A 250 12.34 -9.99 -1.79
CA GLN A 250 13.16 -10.51 -0.71
C GLN A 250 12.27 -11.19 0.35
N VAL A 251 12.60 -12.43 0.68
CA VAL A 251 11.97 -13.21 1.75
C VAL A 251 13.01 -13.47 2.82
N LYS A 252 12.79 -12.94 4.02
CA LYS A 252 13.66 -13.14 5.18
C LYS A 252 12.85 -13.60 6.38
N GLU A 253 13.49 -14.25 7.33
CA GLU A 253 12.88 -14.41 8.64
C GLU A 253 12.86 -13.05 9.37
N ARG A 254 11.89 -12.85 10.26
CA ARG A 254 11.84 -11.63 11.09
C ARG A 254 13.11 -11.48 11.94
N ASP A 255 13.71 -12.61 12.34
CA ASP A 255 14.98 -12.64 13.03
C ASP A 255 16.14 -12.77 12.03
N PRO A 256 16.99 -11.72 11.87
CA PRO A 256 18.06 -11.70 10.89
C PRO A 256 19.20 -12.69 11.19
N SER A 257 19.23 -13.28 12.37
CA SER A 257 20.30 -14.19 12.81
C SER A 257 20.18 -15.62 12.27
N THR A 258 19.00 -16.01 11.78
CA THR A 258 18.65 -17.44 11.62
C THR A 258 18.86 -17.97 10.20
N SER A 259 18.64 -17.16 9.15
CA SER A 259 18.73 -17.62 7.74
C SER A 259 19.08 -16.49 6.76
N PRO A 260 19.86 -16.76 5.69
CA PRO A 260 20.09 -15.79 4.63
C PRO A 260 18.78 -15.47 3.89
N ALA A 261 18.61 -14.20 3.50
CA ALA A 261 17.43 -13.77 2.76
C ALA A 261 17.40 -14.43 1.37
N GLN A 262 16.25 -15.02 1.03
CA GLN A 262 16.01 -15.54 -0.32
C GLN A 262 15.51 -14.41 -1.20
N THR A 263 16.05 -14.28 -2.40
CA THR A 263 15.66 -13.24 -3.36
C THR A 263 15.09 -13.86 -4.63
N PHE A 264 13.98 -13.32 -5.10
CA PHE A 264 13.29 -13.79 -6.30
C PHE A 264 13.14 -12.61 -7.27
N PRO A 265 13.77 -12.63 -8.45
CA PRO A 265 13.48 -11.64 -9.47
C PRO A 265 12.08 -11.89 -10.04
N VAL A 266 11.22 -10.88 -9.98
CA VAL A 266 9.82 -10.97 -10.40
C VAL A 266 9.56 -9.98 -11.52
N THR A 267 8.81 -10.42 -12.52
CA THR A 267 8.21 -9.56 -13.53
C THR A 267 6.72 -9.84 -13.49
N THR A 268 5.92 -8.84 -13.09
CA THR A 268 4.46 -8.97 -13.00
C THR A 268 3.80 -7.87 -13.80
N ARG A 269 2.56 -8.14 -14.20
CA ARG A 269 1.68 -7.14 -14.76
C ARG A 269 0.70 -6.65 -13.72
N LEU A 270 0.39 -5.36 -13.79
CA LEU A 270 -0.61 -4.71 -12.97
C LEU A 270 -1.66 -4.05 -13.86
N VAL A 271 -2.91 -4.12 -13.42
CA VAL A 271 -4.06 -3.47 -14.04
C VAL A 271 -4.61 -2.41 -13.11
N LYS A 272 -4.99 -1.27 -13.68
CA LYS A 272 -5.71 -0.24 -12.97
C LYS A 272 -7.21 -0.53 -12.98
N GLY A 273 -7.78 -0.74 -11.80
CA GLY A 273 -9.22 -0.94 -11.63
C GLY A 273 -10.03 0.35 -11.83
N PRO A 274 -11.37 0.25 -11.87
CA PRO A 274 -12.26 1.40 -12.01
C PRO A 274 -12.22 2.34 -10.79
N ASP A 275 -11.76 1.85 -9.64
CA ASP A 275 -11.47 2.61 -8.41
C ASP A 275 -10.14 3.39 -8.46
N LYS A 276 -9.44 3.35 -9.61
CA LYS A 276 -8.12 3.95 -9.85
C LYS A 276 -6.98 3.30 -9.04
N MET A 277 -7.20 2.13 -8.45
CA MET A 277 -6.18 1.37 -7.72
C MET A 277 -5.53 0.32 -8.62
N TRP A 278 -4.31 -0.09 -8.27
CA TRP A 278 -3.60 -1.14 -8.99
C TRP A 278 -3.88 -2.53 -8.41
N TYR A 279 -4.12 -3.49 -9.30
CA TYR A 279 -4.36 -4.90 -9.03
C TYR A 279 -3.32 -5.75 -9.75
N LEU A 280 -2.95 -6.89 -9.19
CA LEU A 280 -1.96 -7.79 -9.80
C LEU A 280 -2.66 -8.76 -10.78
N GLU A 281 -2.03 -9.04 -11.92
CA GLU A 281 -2.45 -10.10 -12.85
C GLU A 281 -1.91 -11.48 -12.48
N GLU A 282 -0.99 -11.56 -11.52
CA GLU A 282 -0.38 -12.82 -11.10
C GLU A 282 -0.45 -12.98 -9.58
N GLY A 283 -1.13 -14.03 -9.13
CA GLY A 283 -1.27 -14.37 -7.70
C GLY A 283 -0.31 -15.44 -7.19
N THR A 284 0.63 -15.89 -8.02
CA THR A 284 1.55 -16.99 -7.71
C THR A 284 2.86 -16.52 -7.10
N MET A 285 3.51 -17.40 -6.34
CA MET A 285 4.89 -17.19 -5.90
C MET A 285 5.81 -17.23 -7.14
N PRO A 286 6.73 -16.27 -7.29
CA PRO A 286 7.73 -16.31 -8.36
C PRO A 286 8.60 -17.56 -8.25
N GLU A 287 8.87 -18.21 -9.37
CA GLU A 287 9.77 -19.35 -9.41
C GLU A 287 11.22 -18.89 -9.24
N ALA A 288 11.98 -19.55 -8.36
CA ALA A 288 13.42 -19.37 -8.32
C ALA A 288 14.00 -19.83 -9.66
N ARG A 289 14.62 -18.92 -10.41
CA ARG A 289 15.46 -19.34 -11.54
C ARG A 289 16.68 -20.06 -10.96
N VAL A 290 16.71 -21.38 -11.16
CA VAL A 290 17.90 -22.22 -10.93
C VAL A 290 18.91 -21.99 -12.05
#